data_AF-A0A8B6CEJ4-F1
#
_entry.id   AF-A0A8B6CEJ4-F1
#
_cell.length_a   1.000
_cell.length_b   1.000
_cell.length_c   1.000
_cell.angle_alpha   90.00
_cell.angle_beta   90.00
_cell.angle_gamma   90.00
#
_symmetry.space_group_name_H-M   'P 1'
#
loop_
_entity.id
_entity.type
_entity.pdbx_description
1 polymer ?
#
loop_
_entity_poly.entity_id
_entity_poly.type
_entity_poly.pdbx_seq_one_letter_code
_entity_poly.pdbx_strand_id
1 'polypeptide(L)'
;MATTTNTTIIVEPASVIGLTIKGAFIQPGQKFKMVLNYLEGFYIQTHRSLSATQIYSNEPIVVMSGNKYTSIKSDLKCFRKCYYVTGSILYESMIPADKWSRHFVIPLFQKTHELKLRIISRNLNTTIRITDLYNATRSSSMDGEEIEMNLDAKSYYVSASNPILLSLYALTENHGIIMMVVPGIQHFSKEYVIAPPKDPSYTSYITITIKSSDVDGLRFVGNLLAVESSFIMVRNESYTSVVKKMAGHSVYKIRHVSRNALYGVMVYGFGSTSAYGYSAGFRF
;
A
#
# COMPACT_ATOMS: atom_id res chain seq x y z
N MET A 1 16.17 -8.64 2.68
CA MET A 1 17.51 -8.38 2.08
C MET A 1 18.27 -7.45 3.00
N ALA A 2 19.53 -7.74 3.30
CA ALA A 2 20.39 -6.91 4.14
C ALA A 2 20.97 -5.73 3.36
N THR A 3 21.01 -4.56 3.99
CA THR A 3 21.60 -3.34 3.40
C THR A 3 23.03 -3.09 3.84
N THR A 4 23.51 -3.85 4.84
CA THR A 4 24.86 -3.81 5.39
C THR A 4 25.39 -5.24 5.59
N THR A 5 26.66 -5.38 5.93
CA THR A 5 27.28 -6.68 6.25
C THR A 5 27.10 -7.00 7.73
N ASN A 6 27.06 -8.29 8.10
CA ASN A 6 26.85 -8.74 9.49
C ASN A 6 25.49 -8.31 10.10
N THR A 7 24.46 -8.25 9.25
CA THR A 7 23.09 -7.97 9.67
C THR A 7 22.49 -9.23 10.31
N THR A 8 22.19 -9.17 11.61
CA THR A 8 21.43 -10.19 12.31
C THR A 8 19.93 -10.00 12.03
N ILE A 9 19.27 -11.09 11.64
CA ILE A 9 17.82 -11.17 11.48
C ILE A 9 17.26 -12.23 12.43
N ILE A 10 16.18 -11.89 13.11
CA ILE A 10 15.41 -12.83 13.93
C ILE A 10 13.99 -12.89 13.36
N VAL A 11 13.56 -14.09 13.00
CA VAL A 11 12.19 -14.38 12.58
C VAL A 11 11.49 -15.12 13.70
N GLU A 12 10.33 -14.62 14.09
CA GLU A 12 9.45 -15.24 15.08
C GLU A 12 8.11 -15.52 14.38
N PRO A 13 7.80 -16.79 14.06
CA PRO A 13 6.54 -17.17 13.46
C PRO A 13 5.34 -16.71 14.29
N ALA A 14 4.22 -16.44 13.61
CA ALA A 14 2.95 -16.20 14.28
C ALA A 14 2.61 -17.33 15.26
N SER A 15 1.88 -17.01 16.33
CA SER A 15 1.53 -17.90 17.44
C SER A 15 0.78 -19.18 17.05
N VAL A 16 0.28 -19.26 15.81
CA VAL A 16 -0.54 -20.35 15.31
C VAL A 16 0.11 -21.19 14.19
N ILE A 17 1.24 -20.77 13.62
CA ILE A 17 1.84 -21.42 12.44
C ILE A 17 3.34 -21.62 12.63
N GLY A 18 3.80 -22.86 12.50
CA GLY A 18 5.22 -23.17 12.35
C GLY A 18 5.72 -22.90 10.93
N LEU A 19 6.97 -22.48 10.79
CA LEU A 19 7.58 -22.13 9.50
C LEU A 19 8.81 -22.98 9.22
N THR A 20 8.95 -23.44 7.98
CA THR A 20 10.21 -24.04 7.54
C THR A 20 11.11 -22.95 6.97
N ILE A 21 12.25 -22.71 7.61
CA ILE A 21 13.23 -21.68 7.21
C ILE A 21 14.58 -22.37 7.02
N LYS A 22 15.16 -22.29 5.83
CA LYS A 22 16.43 -22.96 5.46
C LYS A 22 16.46 -24.46 5.81
N GLY A 23 15.32 -25.15 5.65
CA GLY A 23 15.18 -26.59 5.96
C GLY A 23 14.91 -26.93 7.43
N ALA A 24 14.96 -25.95 8.35
CA ALA A 24 14.60 -26.15 9.74
C ALA A 24 13.14 -25.77 10.00
N PHE A 25 12.38 -26.65 10.66
CA PHE A 25 11.01 -26.35 11.10
C PHE A 25 11.04 -25.60 12.44
N ILE A 26 10.47 -24.40 12.45
CA ILE A 26 10.42 -23.48 13.57
C ILE A 26 8.99 -23.47 14.09
N GLN A 27 8.79 -23.91 15.33
CA GLN A 27 7.45 -23.93 15.93
C GLN A 27 6.97 -22.50 16.28
N PRO A 28 5.65 -22.30 16.42
CA PRO A 28 5.12 -21.05 16.96
C PRO A 28 5.79 -20.67 18.29
N GLY A 29 6.14 -19.39 18.45
CA GLY A 29 6.84 -18.88 19.63
C GLY A 29 8.34 -19.18 19.68
N GLN A 30 8.89 -19.99 18.76
CA GLN A 30 10.34 -20.14 18.62
C GLN A 30 10.94 -19.03 17.74
N LYS A 31 12.20 -18.68 18.00
CA LYS A 31 12.94 -17.68 17.24
C LYS A 31 13.95 -18.36 16.33
N PHE A 32 13.93 -18.02 15.05
CA PHE A 32 14.97 -18.38 14.10
C PHE A 32 15.91 -17.20 13.91
N LYS A 33 17.21 -17.39 14.20
CA LYS A 33 18.24 -16.36 14.04
C LYS A 33 19.14 -16.71 12.86
N MET A 34 19.45 -15.70 12.05
CA MET A 34 20.44 -15.80 10.99
C MET A 34 21.23 -14.51 10.83
N VAL A 35 22.41 -14.61 10.22
CA VAL A 35 23.23 -13.45 9.82
C VAL A 35 23.25 -13.39 8.30
N LEU A 36 23.09 -12.19 7.76
CA LEU A 36 23.18 -11.87 6.35
C LEU A 36 24.30 -10.85 6.11
N ASN A 37 25.01 -11.02 5.01
CA ASN A 37 25.95 -10.01 4.50
C ASN A 37 25.27 -9.06 3.50
N TYR A 38 26.01 -8.04 3.05
CA TYR A 38 25.51 -7.04 2.11
C TYR A 38 24.84 -7.70 0.88
N LEU A 39 23.61 -7.27 0.58
CA LEU A 39 22.75 -7.78 -0.49
C LEU A 39 22.31 -9.24 -0.38
N GLU A 40 22.71 -9.96 0.67
CA GLU A 40 22.17 -11.28 0.91
C GLU A 40 20.69 -11.19 1.31
N GLY A 41 19.95 -12.21 0.93
CA GLY A 41 18.52 -12.34 1.21
C GLY A 41 18.13 -13.81 1.35
N PHE A 42 16.95 -14.01 1.91
CA PHE A 42 16.27 -15.29 1.90
C PHE A 42 14.78 -15.02 1.70
N TYR A 43 14.04 -16.04 1.32
CA TYR A 43 12.58 -15.97 1.23
C TYR A 43 11.96 -17.10 2.04
N ILE A 44 10.76 -16.85 2.55
CA ILE A 44 9.92 -17.84 3.19
C ILE A 44 8.74 -18.05 2.26
N GLN A 45 8.45 -19.30 1.92
CA GLN A 45 7.28 -19.67 1.13
C GLN A 45 6.42 -20.64 1.92
N THR A 46 5.12 -20.36 1.99
CA THR A 46 4.14 -21.20 2.67
C THR A 46 2.77 -21.05 2.01
N HIS A 47 1.89 -22.02 2.23
CA HIS A 47 0.48 -21.96 1.84
C HIS A 47 -0.42 -21.40 2.97
N ARG A 48 0.18 -21.05 4.11
CA ARG A 48 -0.50 -20.46 5.27
C ARG A 48 -0.26 -18.94 5.29
N SER A 49 -1.12 -18.22 6.00
CA SER A 49 -0.88 -16.78 6.20
C SER A 49 0.39 -16.55 7.03
N LEU A 50 1.20 -15.57 6.63
CA LEU A 50 2.34 -15.09 7.41
C LEU A 50 1.96 -13.89 8.30
N SER A 51 0.69 -13.48 8.32
CA SER A 51 0.20 -12.41 9.18
C SER A 51 0.59 -12.64 10.64
N ALA A 52 0.94 -11.57 11.35
CA ALA A 52 1.51 -11.59 12.69
C ALA A 52 2.91 -12.23 12.86
N THR A 53 3.57 -12.73 11.80
CA THR A 53 5.00 -13.09 11.86
C THR A 53 5.84 -11.84 12.13
N GLN A 54 6.72 -11.91 13.12
CA GLN A 54 7.56 -10.79 13.51
C GLN A 54 8.97 -10.97 12.96
N ILE A 55 9.53 -9.89 12.42
CA ILE A 55 10.90 -9.84 11.90
C ILE A 55 11.61 -8.72 12.63
N TYR A 56 12.72 -9.08 13.26
CA TYR A 56 13.61 -8.14 13.94
C TYR A 56 14.95 -8.10 13.22
N SER A 57 15.57 -6.92 13.20
CA SER A 57 16.94 -6.78 12.72
C SER A 57 17.68 -5.71 13.52
N ASN A 58 19.00 -5.87 13.64
CA ASN A 58 19.88 -4.87 14.24
C ASN A 58 20.31 -3.79 13.24
N GLU A 59 20.08 -4.01 11.94
CA GLU A 59 20.43 -3.11 10.86
C GLU A 59 19.22 -2.87 9.95
N PRO A 60 19.20 -1.80 9.13
CA PRO A 60 18.15 -1.61 8.14
C PRO A 60 18.07 -2.77 7.15
N ILE A 61 16.86 -3.28 6.95
CA ILE A 61 16.58 -4.36 6.00
C ILE A 61 15.37 -4.01 5.14
N VAL A 62 15.31 -4.60 3.94
CA VAL A 62 14.11 -4.58 3.10
C VAL A 62 13.36 -5.90 3.30
N VAL A 63 12.09 -5.79 3.69
CA VAL A 63 11.14 -6.91 3.79
C VAL A 63 10.08 -6.72 2.72
N MET A 64 9.89 -7.72 1.87
CA MET A 64 8.81 -7.77 0.91
C MET A 64 7.87 -8.92 1.27
N SER A 65 6.57 -8.71 1.15
CA SER A 65 5.56 -9.74 1.37
C SER A 65 4.57 -9.73 0.22
N GLY A 66 4.02 -10.90 -0.09
CA GLY A 66 3.21 -11.05 -1.28
C GLY A 66 2.67 -12.46 -1.47
N ASN A 67 1.99 -12.65 -2.60
CA ASN A 67 1.44 -13.92 -3.00
C ASN A 67 1.67 -14.14 -4.50
N LYS A 68 2.04 -15.36 -4.88
CA LYS A 68 2.35 -15.75 -6.26
C LYS A 68 1.11 -15.83 -7.14
N TYR A 69 -0.07 -15.95 -6.54
CA TYR A 69 -1.34 -15.91 -7.27
C TYR A 69 -2.43 -15.42 -6.33
N THR A 70 -2.94 -14.22 -6.60
CA THR A 70 -4.07 -13.65 -5.87
C THR A 70 -5.24 -13.47 -6.80
N SER A 71 -6.38 -14.06 -6.41
CA SER A 71 -7.69 -13.71 -6.94
C SER A 71 -8.49 -13.01 -5.85
N ILE A 72 -9.23 -11.97 -6.23
CA ILE A 72 -10.19 -11.29 -5.36
C ILE A 72 -11.57 -11.67 -5.87
N LYS A 73 -12.40 -12.25 -5.01
CA LYS A 73 -13.81 -12.50 -5.35
C LYS A 73 -14.51 -11.15 -5.39
N SER A 74 -14.94 -10.71 -6.57
CA SER A 74 -15.76 -9.51 -6.71
C SER A 74 -17.21 -9.81 -6.39
N ASP A 75 -17.93 -8.87 -5.78
CA ASP A 75 -19.38 -8.97 -5.56
C ASP A 75 -20.20 -8.73 -6.86
N LEU A 76 -19.54 -8.48 -8.00
CA LEU A 76 -20.19 -8.32 -9.30
C LEU A 76 -20.85 -9.62 -9.79
N LYS A 77 -22.18 -9.57 -9.93
CA LYS A 77 -23.05 -10.66 -10.43
C LYS A 77 -22.70 -11.21 -11.83
N CYS A 78 -21.74 -10.63 -12.55
CA CYS A 78 -21.36 -11.00 -13.92
C CYS A 78 -20.43 -12.24 -14.01
N PHE A 79 -20.10 -12.89 -12.89
CA PHE A 79 -19.19 -14.03 -12.91
C PHE A 79 -19.73 -15.29 -13.63
N ARG A 80 -21.04 -15.37 -13.92
CA ARG A 80 -21.60 -16.51 -14.66
C ARG A 80 -21.28 -16.54 -16.16
N LYS A 81 -20.68 -15.48 -16.73
CA LYS A 81 -20.27 -15.45 -18.16
C LYS A 81 -18.81 -15.06 -18.42
N CYS A 82 -18.07 -14.55 -17.42
CA CYS A 82 -16.67 -14.17 -17.57
C CYS A 82 -15.75 -15.32 -17.12
N TYR A 83 -15.26 -16.11 -18.08
CA TYR A 83 -14.44 -17.32 -17.88
C TYR A 83 -12.99 -17.08 -17.39
N TYR A 84 -12.63 -15.88 -16.94
CA TYR A 84 -11.23 -15.55 -16.61
C TYR A 84 -11.14 -14.89 -15.23
N VAL A 85 -11.05 -15.70 -14.17
CA VAL A 85 -10.50 -15.24 -12.89
C VAL A 85 -9.02 -15.00 -13.12
N THR A 86 -8.63 -13.79 -13.53
CA THR A 86 -7.22 -13.43 -13.70
C THR A 86 -6.59 -13.27 -12.32
N GLY A 87 -5.75 -14.22 -11.92
CA GLY A 87 -4.91 -14.04 -10.76
C GLY A 87 -3.74 -13.12 -11.08
N SER A 88 -3.39 -12.26 -10.12
CA SER A 88 -2.21 -11.39 -10.22
C SER A 88 -1.13 -11.85 -9.25
N ILE A 89 0.14 -11.66 -9.63
CA ILE A 89 1.27 -11.77 -8.70
C ILE A 89 1.33 -10.44 -7.95
N LEU A 90 1.24 -10.48 -6.63
CA LEU A 90 1.22 -9.28 -5.79
C LEU A 90 2.38 -9.36 -4.80
N TYR A 91 3.21 -8.33 -4.75
CA TYR A 91 4.27 -8.19 -3.76
C TYR A 91 4.45 -6.71 -3.45
N GLU A 92 4.69 -6.40 -2.18
CA GLU A 92 4.90 -5.05 -1.73
C GLU A 92 5.98 -4.96 -0.67
N SER A 93 6.65 -3.80 -0.61
CA SER A 93 7.61 -3.52 0.45
C SER A 93 6.87 -3.17 1.74
N MET A 94 7.22 -3.83 2.83
CA MET A 94 6.59 -3.62 4.13
C MET A 94 7.22 -2.42 4.85
N ILE A 95 6.38 -1.64 5.54
CA ILE A 95 6.83 -0.57 6.43
C ILE A 95 7.15 -1.17 7.80
N PRO A 96 8.27 -0.79 8.45
CA PRO A 96 8.57 -1.19 9.83
C PRO A 96 7.41 -0.91 10.79
N ALA A 97 7.15 -1.83 11.72
CA ALA A 97 5.96 -1.77 12.58
C ALA A 97 5.94 -0.54 13.52
N ASP A 98 7.10 -0.06 13.92
CA ASP A 98 7.28 1.18 14.71
C ASP A 98 7.02 2.45 13.90
N LYS A 99 7.00 2.35 12.56
CA LYS A 99 6.73 3.45 11.63
C LYS A 99 5.31 3.45 11.09
N TRP A 100 4.43 2.54 11.52
CA TRP A 100 3.03 2.54 11.10
C TRP A 100 2.28 3.84 11.46
N SER A 101 1.19 4.13 10.74
CA SER A 101 0.42 5.38 10.87
C SER A 101 -0.98 5.11 11.44
N ARG A 102 -1.61 6.18 11.92
CA ARG A 102 -3.01 6.20 12.38
C ARG A 102 -3.96 6.91 11.45
N HIS A 103 -3.45 7.65 10.46
CA HIS A 103 -4.24 8.47 9.56
C HIS A 103 -3.81 8.24 8.12
N PHE A 104 -4.78 7.92 7.27
CA PHE A 104 -4.57 7.60 5.86
C PHE A 104 -5.66 8.25 5.03
N VAL A 105 -5.30 8.61 3.80
CA VAL A 105 -6.25 9.00 2.78
C VAL A 105 -6.12 8.01 1.64
N ILE A 106 -7.21 7.30 1.35
CA ILE A 106 -7.35 6.51 0.14
C ILE A 106 -8.00 7.43 -0.89
N PRO A 107 -7.30 7.79 -1.96
CA PRO A 107 -7.87 8.63 -2.99
C PRO A 107 -8.71 7.79 -3.97
N LEU A 108 -9.47 8.46 -4.82
CA LEU A 108 -10.11 7.84 -5.97
C LEU A 108 -9.04 7.33 -6.96
N PHE A 109 -9.20 6.08 -7.39
CA PHE A 109 -8.41 5.49 -8.47
C PHE A 109 -9.26 5.41 -9.74
N GLN A 110 -8.78 6.04 -10.82
CA GLN A 110 -9.41 5.92 -12.13
C GLN A 110 -9.40 4.47 -12.59
N LYS A 111 -10.46 4.07 -13.31
CA LYS A 111 -10.57 2.73 -13.90
C LYS A 111 -10.53 1.58 -12.89
N THR A 112 -11.07 1.86 -11.70
CA THR A 112 -11.30 0.87 -10.65
C THR A 112 -12.79 0.84 -10.30
N HIS A 113 -13.33 -0.33 -10.00
CA HIS A 113 -14.74 -0.47 -9.62
C HIS A 113 -14.92 -0.96 -8.18
N GLU A 114 -13.93 -1.68 -7.64
CA GLU A 114 -13.98 -2.22 -6.29
C GLU A 114 -12.62 -2.03 -5.60
N LEU A 115 -12.66 -1.65 -4.34
CA LEU A 115 -11.51 -1.55 -3.46
C LEU A 115 -11.66 -2.55 -2.32
N LYS A 116 -10.56 -3.16 -1.91
CA LYS A 116 -10.51 -4.00 -0.73
C LYS A 116 -9.36 -3.56 0.14
N LEU A 117 -9.64 -3.30 1.41
CA LEU A 117 -8.63 -2.97 2.40
C LEU A 117 -8.24 -4.23 3.15
N ARG A 118 -6.94 -4.35 3.42
CA ARG A 118 -6.40 -5.26 4.43
C ARG A 118 -5.67 -4.42 5.46
N ILE A 119 -6.13 -4.53 6.70
CA ILE A 119 -5.62 -3.75 7.82
C ILE A 119 -4.99 -4.71 8.81
N ILE A 120 -3.74 -4.47 9.15
CA ILE A 120 -2.99 -5.23 10.15
C ILE A 120 -2.70 -4.30 11.33
N SER A 121 -2.93 -4.78 12.54
CA SER A 121 -2.59 -4.09 13.78
C SER A 121 -1.76 -4.99 14.69
N ARG A 122 -0.77 -4.41 15.38
CA ARG A 122 -0.02 -5.08 16.44
C ARG A 122 -0.71 -4.94 17.80
N ASN A 123 -1.57 -3.94 17.95
CA ASN A 123 -2.22 -3.61 19.20
C ASN A 123 -3.62 -4.22 19.26
N LEU A 124 -3.93 -4.85 20.39
CA LEU A 124 -5.30 -5.26 20.73
C LEU A 124 -6.21 -4.04 20.88
N ASN A 125 -7.54 -4.23 20.82
CA ASN A 125 -8.52 -3.17 20.98
C ASN A 125 -8.28 -1.97 20.04
N THR A 126 -7.86 -2.25 18.80
CA THR A 126 -7.68 -1.20 17.79
C THR A 126 -9.02 -0.91 17.12
N THR A 127 -9.49 0.32 17.23
CA THR A 127 -10.71 0.79 16.54
C THR A 127 -10.32 1.46 15.24
N ILE A 128 -10.90 0.99 14.15
CA ILE A 128 -10.79 1.56 12.80
C ILE A 128 -12.06 2.34 12.50
N ARG A 129 -11.89 3.55 11.95
CA ARG A 129 -12.97 4.39 11.41
C ARG A 129 -12.67 4.71 9.96
N ILE A 130 -13.62 4.43 9.08
CA ILE A 130 -13.56 4.73 7.65
C ILE A 130 -14.68 5.70 7.34
N THR A 131 -14.31 6.89 6.88
CA THR A 131 -15.25 7.95 6.50
C THR A 131 -15.12 8.19 5.00
N ASP A 132 -16.23 8.15 4.27
CA ASP A 132 -16.24 8.46 2.84
C ASP A 132 -16.31 9.97 2.55
N LEU A 133 -16.25 10.35 1.28
CA LEU A 133 -16.33 11.75 0.86
C LEU A 133 -17.68 12.44 1.16
N TYR A 134 -18.72 11.67 1.53
CA TYR A 134 -20.03 12.16 1.93
C TYR A 134 -20.22 12.17 3.45
N ASN A 135 -19.12 11.97 4.21
CA ASN A 135 -19.09 11.87 5.68
C ASN A 135 -19.81 10.65 6.26
N ALA A 136 -20.18 9.65 5.46
CA ALA A 136 -20.69 8.39 5.99
C ALA A 136 -19.54 7.62 6.64
N THR A 137 -19.70 7.28 7.92
CA THR A 137 -18.64 6.64 8.71
C THR A 137 -19.02 5.23 9.12
N ARG A 138 -18.11 4.28 8.89
CA ARG A 138 -18.17 2.90 9.39
C ARG A 138 -17.06 2.70 10.40
N SER A 139 -17.35 1.94 11.47
CA SER A 139 -16.37 1.61 12.50
C SER A 139 -16.25 0.11 12.66
N SER A 140 -15.05 -0.36 12.97
CA SER A 140 -14.78 -1.76 13.29
C SER A 140 -13.73 -1.81 14.40
N SER A 141 -13.83 -2.80 15.28
CA SER A 141 -12.83 -3.07 16.30
C SER A 141 -12.10 -4.36 15.94
N MET A 142 -10.79 -4.40 16.18
CA MET A 142 -9.96 -5.59 15.99
C MET A 142 -9.03 -5.79 17.17
N ASP A 143 -8.84 -7.06 17.53
CA ASP A 143 -7.93 -7.50 18.60
C ASP A 143 -6.59 -7.97 18.03
N GLY A 144 -5.99 -7.15 17.18
CA GLY A 144 -4.79 -7.50 16.44
C GLY A 144 -5.06 -8.49 15.29
N GLU A 145 -4.00 -8.95 14.65
CA GLU A 145 -3.97 -9.84 13.47
C GLU A 145 -4.28 -9.13 12.14
N GLU A 146 -5.50 -9.25 11.62
CA GLU A 146 -5.83 -8.79 10.28
C GLU A 146 -7.36 -8.65 10.14
N ILE A 147 -7.82 -7.57 9.50
CA ILE A 147 -9.20 -7.45 9.04
C ILE A 147 -9.24 -7.03 7.57
N GLU A 148 -10.24 -7.53 6.85
CA GLU A 148 -10.49 -7.18 5.46
C GLU A 148 -11.83 -6.45 5.30
N MET A 149 -11.88 -5.44 4.45
CA MET A 149 -13.10 -4.66 4.18
C MET A 149 -13.24 -4.36 2.70
N ASN A 150 -14.42 -4.63 2.13
CA ASN A 150 -14.77 -4.22 0.78
C ASN A 150 -15.32 -2.79 0.80
N LEU A 151 -14.89 -1.99 -0.18
CA LEU A 151 -15.28 -0.60 -0.37
C LEU A 151 -15.58 -0.36 -1.86
N ASP A 152 -16.48 0.58 -2.12
CA ASP A 152 -16.70 1.07 -3.48
C ASP A 152 -15.49 1.88 -3.95
N ALA A 153 -15.31 2.06 -5.26
CA ALA A 153 -14.27 2.93 -5.82
C ALA A 153 -14.54 4.42 -5.56
N LYS A 154 -14.15 4.90 -4.37
CA LYS A 154 -14.33 6.29 -3.89
C LYS A 154 -13.13 6.72 -3.03
N SER A 155 -13.11 8.01 -2.66
CA SER A 155 -12.15 8.53 -1.68
C SER A 155 -12.60 8.25 -0.25
N TYR A 156 -11.66 7.84 0.61
CA TYR A 156 -11.90 7.53 2.03
C TYR A 156 -10.80 8.08 2.95
N TYR A 157 -11.21 8.55 4.11
CA TYR A 157 -10.35 8.84 5.25
C TYR A 157 -10.41 7.65 6.20
N VAL A 158 -9.26 7.03 6.45
CA VAL A 158 -9.13 5.92 7.39
C VAL A 158 -8.36 6.41 8.61
N SER A 159 -8.94 6.20 9.79
CA SER A 159 -8.29 6.48 11.05
C SER A 159 -8.33 5.30 12.01
N ALA A 160 -7.29 5.17 12.83
CA ALA A 160 -7.15 4.12 13.80
C ALA A 160 -6.79 4.66 15.18
N SER A 161 -7.25 4.01 16.25
CA SER A 161 -6.85 4.34 17.63
C SER A 161 -5.38 4.01 17.91
N ASN A 162 -4.86 2.94 17.30
CA ASN A 162 -3.45 2.53 17.36
C ASN A 162 -2.83 2.49 15.95
N PRO A 163 -1.50 2.58 15.81
CA PRO A 163 -0.83 2.47 14.50
C PRO A 163 -1.15 1.15 13.79
N ILE A 164 -1.42 1.24 12.48
CA ILE A 164 -1.75 0.09 11.63
C ILE A 164 -0.93 0.09 10.33
N LEU A 165 -0.79 -1.09 9.72
CA LEU A 165 -0.42 -1.21 8.32
C LEU A 165 -1.69 -1.32 7.49
N LEU A 166 -1.84 -0.42 6.52
CA LEU A 166 -2.97 -0.41 5.60
C LEU A 166 -2.49 -0.81 4.20
N SER A 167 -2.99 -1.94 3.71
CA SER A 167 -2.83 -2.34 2.30
C SER A 167 -4.15 -2.13 1.56
N LEU A 168 -4.05 -1.57 0.37
CA LEU A 168 -5.14 -1.38 -0.56
C LEU A 168 -4.99 -2.37 -1.70
N TYR A 169 -6.07 -3.09 -1.98
CA TYR A 169 -6.26 -3.83 -3.21
C TYR A 169 -7.29 -3.09 -4.07
N ALA A 170 -6.96 -2.84 -5.33
CA ALA A 170 -7.89 -2.23 -6.27
C ALA A 170 -8.13 -3.18 -7.45
N LEU A 171 -9.40 -3.48 -7.70
CA LEU A 171 -9.81 -4.26 -8.86
C LEU A 171 -10.13 -3.31 -10.01
N THR A 172 -9.35 -3.44 -11.08
CA THR A 172 -9.46 -2.58 -12.27
C THR A 172 -10.64 -3.02 -13.15
N GLU A 173 -11.15 -2.12 -13.98
CA GLU A 173 -12.18 -2.43 -15.00
C GLU A 173 -11.78 -3.60 -15.92
N ASN A 174 -10.47 -3.81 -16.12
CA ASN A 174 -9.91 -4.87 -16.97
C ASN A 174 -9.50 -6.13 -16.19
N HIS A 175 -10.04 -6.34 -14.99
CA HIS A 175 -9.79 -7.52 -14.13
C HIS A 175 -8.36 -7.68 -13.58
N GLY A 176 -7.46 -6.73 -13.84
CA GLY A 176 -6.16 -6.65 -13.16
C GLY A 176 -6.33 -6.26 -11.69
N ILE A 177 -5.50 -6.83 -10.81
CA ILE A 177 -5.49 -6.51 -9.38
C ILE A 177 -4.24 -5.72 -9.06
N ILE A 178 -4.42 -4.59 -8.37
CA ILE A 178 -3.33 -3.79 -7.82
C ILE A 178 -3.27 -4.05 -6.32
N MET A 179 -2.07 -4.18 -5.74
CA MET A 179 -1.85 -4.12 -4.30
C MET A 179 -0.87 -2.99 -4.01
N MET A 180 -1.17 -2.16 -3.02
CA MET A 180 -0.31 -1.07 -2.57
C MET A 180 -0.34 -0.96 -1.05
N VAL A 181 0.81 -0.70 -0.41
CA VAL A 181 0.82 -0.22 0.96
C VAL A 181 0.49 1.27 0.96
N VAL A 182 -0.63 1.64 1.58
CA VAL A 182 -1.13 3.02 1.60
C VAL A 182 -0.25 3.87 2.53
N PRO A 183 0.32 5.00 2.05
CA PRO A 183 1.09 5.87 2.91
C PRO A 183 0.19 6.59 3.90
N GLY A 184 0.55 6.49 5.18
CA GLY A 184 -0.01 7.37 6.19
C GLY A 184 0.35 8.82 5.91
N ILE A 185 -0.52 9.76 6.32
CA ILE A 185 -0.31 11.21 6.13
C ILE A 185 1.04 11.65 6.73
N GLN A 186 1.47 11.05 7.84
CA GLN A 186 2.77 11.34 8.46
C GLN A 186 3.98 11.05 7.55
N HIS A 187 3.83 10.14 6.58
CA HIS A 187 4.89 9.73 5.64
C HIS A 187 4.94 10.56 4.36
N PHE A 188 4.07 11.57 4.23
CA PHE A 188 4.08 12.47 3.10
C PHE A 188 5.42 13.22 3.02
N SER A 189 5.86 13.47 1.80
CA SER A 189 7.14 14.12 1.48
C SER A 189 6.92 15.37 0.64
N LYS A 190 7.99 16.14 0.48
CA LYS A 190 8.03 17.41 -0.27
C LYS A 190 8.41 17.25 -1.74
N GLU A 191 8.96 16.10 -2.12
CA GLU A 191 9.44 15.81 -3.46
C GLU A 191 9.38 14.31 -3.74
N TYR A 192 9.02 13.95 -4.97
CA TYR A 192 9.03 12.58 -5.46
C TYR A 192 9.63 12.53 -6.87
N VAL A 193 10.41 11.48 -7.13
CA VAL A 193 10.92 11.13 -8.45
C VAL A 193 10.40 9.73 -8.77
N ILE A 194 9.68 9.61 -9.87
CA ILE A 194 8.93 8.39 -10.22
C ILE A 194 9.36 7.93 -11.61
N ALA A 195 9.56 6.63 -11.77
CA ALA A 195 9.76 5.99 -13.06
C ALA A 195 8.72 4.86 -13.21
N PRO A 196 7.63 5.07 -13.97
CA PRO A 196 6.71 3.98 -14.26
C PRO A 196 7.40 2.91 -15.14
N PRO A 197 6.86 1.68 -15.18
CA PRO A 197 7.33 0.67 -16.13
C PRO A 197 7.38 1.24 -17.56
N LYS A 198 8.45 0.89 -18.29
CA LYS A 198 8.65 1.35 -19.68
C LYS A 198 7.80 0.58 -20.71
N ASP A 199 7.02 -0.39 -20.25
CA ASP A 199 6.19 -1.22 -21.11
C ASP A 199 5.02 -0.41 -21.67
N PRO A 200 4.96 -0.17 -23.00
CA PRO A 200 3.93 0.65 -23.62
C PRO A 200 2.54 -0.01 -23.59
N SER A 201 2.43 -1.29 -23.20
CA SER A 201 1.14 -1.96 -23.02
C SER A 201 0.37 -1.48 -21.79
N TYR A 202 1.04 -0.78 -20.86
CA TYR A 202 0.40 -0.22 -19.67
C TYR A 202 0.05 1.26 -19.87
N THR A 203 -1.15 1.61 -19.43
CA THR A 203 -1.51 3.01 -19.19
C THR A 203 -1.30 3.35 -17.72
N SER A 204 -0.39 4.28 -17.46
CA SER A 204 0.02 4.67 -16.11
C SER A 204 -0.66 5.95 -15.63
N TYR A 205 -0.92 5.99 -14.33
CA TYR A 205 -1.54 7.10 -13.62
C TYR A 205 -0.79 7.34 -12.30
N ILE A 206 -0.86 8.58 -11.83
CA ILE A 206 -0.53 8.93 -10.45
C ILE A 206 -1.75 9.48 -9.76
N THR A 207 -1.79 9.26 -8.46
CA THR A 207 -2.65 9.99 -7.55
C THR A 207 -1.82 10.70 -6.50
N ILE A 208 -2.04 12.00 -6.35
CA ILE A 208 -1.35 12.84 -5.37
C ILE A 208 -2.38 13.29 -4.33
N THR A 209 -2.09 13.03 -3.05
CA THR A 209 -2.90 13.51 -1.94
C THR A 209 -2.16 14.62 -1.21
N ILE A 210 -2.77 15.79 -1.09
CA ILE A 210 -2.19 16.99 -0.49
C ILE A 210 -3.25 17.74 0.32
N LYS A 211 -2.84 18.58 1.28
CA LYS A 211 -3.77 19.53 1.91
C LYS A 211 -4.38 20.43 0.84
N SER A 212 -5.69 20.67 0.90
CA SER A 212 -6.39 21.45 -0.12
C SER A 212 -5.88 22.89 -0.22
N SER A 213 -5.39 23.48 0.89
CA SER A 213 -4.75 24.80 0.90
C SER A 213 -3.44 24.87 0.13
N ASP A 214 -2.79 23.73 -0.12
CA ASP A 214 -1.48 23.64 -0.76
C ASP A 214 -1.58 23.14 -2.22
N VAL A 215 -2.78 22.91 -2.77
CA VAL A 215 -2.91 22.28 -4.09
C VAL A 215 -2.35 23.14 -5.23
N ASP A 216 -2.53 24.47 -5.17
CA ASP A 216 -2.14 25.41 -6.24
C ASP A 216 -0.62 25.50 -6.46
N GLY A 217 0.16 25.16 -5.43
CA GLY A 217 1.61 25.17 -5.49
C GLY A 217 2.22 23.88 -6.06
N LEU A 218 1.42 22.87 -6.37
CA LEU A 218 1.88 21.58 -6.89
C LEU A 218 2.37 21.71 -8.34
N ARG A 219 3.47 21.02 -8.66
CA ARG A 219 4.08 21.00 -10.00
C ARG A 219 4.38 19.57 -10.42
N PHE A 220 3.99 19.24 -11.65
CA PHE A 220 4.22 17.94 -12.28
C PHE A 220 5.03 18.15 -13.56
N VAL A 221 6.26 17.63 -13.58
CA VAL A 221 7.23 17.88 -14.66
C VAL A 221 7.38 19.38 -14.95
N GLY A 222 7.47 20.17 -13.88
CA GLY A 222 7.63 21.63 -13.95
C GLY A 222 6.34 22.43 -14.19
N ASN A 223 5.28 21.81 -14.69
CA ASN A 223 4.02 22.49 -15.03
C ASN A 223 3.02 22.48 -13.87
N LEU A 224 2.11 23.47 -13.88
CA LEU A 224 0.90 23.44 -13.04
C LEU A 224 0.09 22.18 -13.34
N LEU A 225 -0.47 21.57 -12.30
CA LEU A 225 -1.19 20.33 -12.42
C LEU A 225 -2.70 20.64 -12.47
N ALA A 226 -3.26 20.81 -13.66
CA ALA A 226 -4.71 20.99 -13.89
C ALA A 226 -5.40 19.62 -14.09
N VAL A 227 -6.38 19.27 -13.26
CA VAL A 227 -6.87 17.87 -13.15
C VAL A 227 -8.26 17.73 -12.53
N GLU A 228 -8.86 16.56 -12.75
CA GLU A 228 -9.90 16.00 -11.89
C GLU A 228 -9.39 15.83 -10.46
N SER A 229 -10.15 16.37 -9.52
CA SER A 229 -9.84 16.32 -8.10
C SER A 229 -11.06 15.88 -7.29
N SER A 230 -10.83 15.07 -6.27
CA SER A 230 -11.82 14.80 -5.23
C SER A 230 -11.30 15.32 -3.90
N PHE A 231 -12.21 15.79 -3.05
CA PHE A 231 -11.88 16.27 -1.72
C PHE A 231 -12.37 15.30 -0.66
N ILE A 232 -11.64 15.22 0.44
CA ILE A 232 -12.07 14.51 1.63
C ILE A 232 -11.67 15.26 2.88
N MET A 233 -12.54 15.22 3.88
CA MET A 233 -12.25 15.78 5.19
C MET A 233 -11.46 14.79 6.02
N VAL A 234 -10.31 15.24 6.52
CA VAL A 234 -9.46 14.54 7.48
C VAL A 234 -9.53 15.33 8.78
N ARG A 235 -10.38 14.89 9.71
CA ARG A 235 -10.73 15.68 10.90
C ARG A 235 -11.27 17.06 10.48
N ASN A 236 -10.55 18.14 10.81
CA ASN A 236 -10.93 19.52 10.51
C ASN A 236 -10.17 20.11 9.31
N GLU A 237 -9.32 19.32 8.65
CA GLU A 237 -8.56 19.74 7.47
C GLU A 237 -9.09 19.07 6.22
N SER A 238 -9.18 19.80 5.11
CA SER A 238 -9.51 19.24 3.80
C SER A 238 -8.26 18.75 3.08
N TYR A 239 -8.33 17.55 2.50
CA TYR A 239 -7.31 17.00 1.62
C TYR A 239 -7.88 16.85 0.21
N THR A 240 -7.09 17.23 -0.78
CA THR A 240 -7.38 17.07 -2.20
C THR A 240 -6.59 15.89 -2.74
N SER A 241 -7.28 15.01 -3.46
CA SER A 241 -6.66 13.97 -4.27
C SER A 241 -6.71 14.36 -5.74
N VAL A 242 -5.56 14.34 -6.40
CA VAL A 242 -5.37 14.78 -7.78
C VAL A 242 -4.93 13.58 -8.62
N VAL A 243 -5.62 13.27 -9.71
CA VAL A 243 -5.35 12.06 -10.52
C VAL A 243 -4.88 12.38 -11.93
N LYS A 244 -3.60 12.11 -12.25
CA LYS A 244 -3.03 12.45 -13.57
C LYS A 244 -2.59 11.21 -14.33
N LYS A 245 -3.03 11.10 -15.59
CA LYS A 245 -2.45 10.15 -16.55
C LYS A 245 -1.00 10.53 -16.84
N MET A 246 -0.10 9.56 -16.73
CA MET A 246 1.32 9.72 -17.03
C MET A 246 1.55 9.42 -18.51
N ALA A 247 2.06 10.40 -19.25
CA ALA A 247 2.42 10.23 -20.67
C ALA A 247 3.64 11.08 -21.04
N GLY A 248 4.41 10.59 -22.02
CA GLY A 248 5.46 11.36 -22.69
C GLY A 248 6.80 11.49 -21.95
N HIS A 249 6.98 10.86 -20.78
CA HIS A 249 8.24 10.91 -20.02
C HIS A 249 8.61 9.56 -19.43
N SER A 250 9.91 9.28 -19.33
CA SER A 250 10.46 8.10 -18.64
C SER A 250 10.60 8.31 -17.13
N VAL A 251 10.71 9.57 -16.70
CA VAL A 251 10.85 9.98 -15.30
C VAL A 251 9.97 11.19 -15.07
N TYR A 252 9.22 11.17 -13.97
CA TYR A 252 8.34 12.24 -13.55
C TYR A 252 8.82 12.80 -12.22
N LYS A 253 9.01 14.11 -12.17
CA LYS A 253 9.32 14.85 -10.93
C LYS A 253 8.09 15.57 -10.46
N ILE A 254 7.74 15.35 -9.19
CA ILE A 254 6.64 16.02 -8.51
C ILE A 254 7.26 16.85 -7.41
N ARG A 255 7.00 18.15 -7.44
CA ARG A 255 7.50 19.12 -6.44
C ARG A 255 6.39 20.10 -6.09
N HIS A 256 6.55 20.76 -4.95
CA HIS A 256 5.72 21.89 -4.57
C HIS A 256 6.55 23.18 -4.50
N VAL A 257 5.96 24.33 -4.82
CA VAL A 257 6.67 25.63 -4.79
C VAL A 257 7.06 26.05 -3.36
N SER A 258 6.20 25.78 -2.38
CA SER A 258 6.52 25.86 -0.95
C SER A 258 7.22 24.59 -0.47
N ARG A 259 8.29 24.75 0.29
CA ARG A 259 9.05 23.64 0.90
C ARG A 259 8.34 22.98 2.08
N ASN A 260 7.28 23.58 2.58
CA ASN A 260 6.54 23.12 3.76
C ASN A 260 5.32 22.26 3.41
N ALA A 261 4.88 22.28 2.15
CA ALA A 261 3.77 21.45 1.71
C ALA A 261 4.25 20.00 1.57
N LEU A 262 3.54 19.09 2.24
CA LEU A 262 3.79 17.66 2.17
C LEU A 262 2.61 16.99 1.47
N TYR A 263 2.92 16.01 0.63
CA TYR A 263 1.93 15.24 -0.11
C TYR A 263 2.36 13.79 -0.23
N GLY A 264 1.39 12.89 -0.40
CA GLY A 264 1.61 11.48 -0.70
C GLY A 264 1.40 11.23 -2.18
N VAL A 265 2.14 10.28 -2.75
CA VAL A 265 1.97 9.89 -4.14
C VAL A 265 1.87 8.38 -4.27
N MET A 266 0.83 7.92 -4.95
CA MET A 266 0.66 6.54 -5.37
C MET A 266 0.65 6.47 -6.89
N VAL A 267 1.27 5.43 -7.42
CA VAL A 267 1.43 5.20 -8.86
C VAL A 267 0.73 3.90 -9.17
N TYR A 268 -0.02 3.86 -10.26
CA TYR A 268 -0.68 2.66 -10.71
C TYR A 268 -0.81 2.64 -12.22
N GLY A 269 -1.06 1.46 -12.78
CA GLY A 269 -1.32 1.33 -14.20
C GLY A 269 -1.88 -0.02 -14.53
N PHE A 270 -2.49 -0.10 -15.71
CA PHE A 270 -3.16 -1.31 -16.18
C PHE A 270 -2.92 -1.52 -17.67
N GLY A 271 -2.75 -2.79 -18.03
CA GLY A 271 -2.79 -3.29 -19.39
C GLY A 271 -4.15 -3.93 -19.67
N SER A 272 -4.16 -4.90 -20.59
CA SER A 272 -5.38 -5.60 -20.99
C SER A 272 -5.91 -6.57 -19.93
N THR A 273 -5.03 -7.26 -19.20
CA THR A 273 -5.40 -8.27 -18.18
C THR A 273 -4.49 -8.22 -16.95
N SER A 274 -3.65 -7.19 -16.84
CA SER A 274 -2.66 -7.04 -15.77
C SER A 274 -2.69 -5.62 -15.25
N ALA A 275 -2.26 -5.45 -14.01
CA ALA A 275 -2.12 -4.15 -13.39
C ALA A 275 -0.92 -4.14 -12.44
N TYR A 276 -0.45 -2.95 -12.14
CA TYR A 276 0.58 -2.73 -11.14
C TYR A 276 0.23 -1.49 -10.32
N GLY A 277 0.77 -1.40 -9.12
CA GLY A 277 0.76 -0.18 -8.34
C GLY A 277 1.83 -0.22 -7.28
N TYR A 278 2.19 0.96 -6.79
CA TYR A 278 3.12 1.13 -5.67
C TYR A 278 2.98 2.55 -5.10
N SER A 279 3.38 2.71 -3.84
CA SER A 279 3.58 4.03 -3.24
C SER A 279 4.94 4.60 -3.66
N ALA A 280 4.98 5.86 -4.09
CA ALA A 280 6.19 6.47 -4.65
C ALA A 280 7.31 6.70 -3.62
N GLY A 281 7.02 6.54 -2.32
CA GLY A 281 7.99 6.63 -1.24
C GLY A 281 7.35 6.99 0.09
N PHE A 282 8.09 6.73 1.17
CA PHE A 282 7.69 7.02 2.55
C PHE A 282 8.77 7.86 3.24
N ARG A 283 8.38 8.92 3.94
CA ARG A 283 9.25 9.69 4.84
C ARG A 283 9.16 9.12 6.25
N PHE A 284 10.29 8.77 6.87
CA PHE A 284 10.37 8.13 8.20
C PHE A 284 11.05 9.00 9.26
#